data_AF-A0A0D6N0W2-F1
#
_entry.id   AF-A0A0D6N0W2-F1
#
_cell.length_a   1.000
_cell.length_b   1.000
_cell.length_c   1.000
_cell.angle_alpha   90.00
_cell.angle_beta   90.00
_cell.angle_gamma   90.00
#
_symmetry.space_group_name_H-M   'P 1'
#
loop_
_entity.id
_entity.type
_entity.pdbx_description
1 polymer ?
#
loop_
_entity_poly.entity_id
_entity_poly.type
_entity_poly.pdbx_seq_one_letter_code
_entity_poly.pdbx_strand_id
1 'polypeptide(L)'
;MTEGAQVWAHDPHVQNSGVAAYRLGVSAQTFQRLASCVYTRDLLYGCVREKLGGELPDALTEAQQYLLMQDSEALGVLALRLGCACYARPVLSLLSGNALRKLAALTTPYVMQDAAWGLPFSAVTDGPDTPEKLAGLIQGAGLACLRGWCDRQPAAVGLRVLSFLPEHKGKSSFSLENPESMVEAFIAERLRNG
;
A
#
# COMPACT_ATOMS: atom_id res chain seq x y z
N MET A 1 -27.11 -13.14 -26.83
CA MET A 1 -26.65 -12.14 -25.85
C MET A 1 -26.05 -12.88 -24.66
N THR A 2 -24.84 -13.44 -24.81
CA THR A 2 -24.20 -14.28 -23.78
C THR A 2 -22.67 -14.25 -23.96
N GLU A 3 -22.08 -13.07 -24.03
CA GLU A 3 -20.60 -12.92 -24.12
C GLU A 3 -20.01 -12.00 -23.05
N GLY A 4 -20.84 -11.42 -22.17
CA GLY A 4 -20.32 -10.64 -21.04
C GLY A 4 -19.75 -11.50 -19.92
N ALA A 5 -20.20 -12.75 -19.77
CA ALA A 5 -20.17 -13.43 -18.47
C ALA A 5 -18.93 -14.22 -18.07
N GLN A 6 -17.96 -14.35 -18.96
CA GLN A 6 -16.79 -15.20 -18.73
C GLN A 6 -15.52 -14.44 -18.35
N VAL A 7 -15.47 -13.11 -18.47
CA VAL A 7 -14.25 -12.34 -18.18
C VAL A 7 -14.10 -12.01 -16.68
N TRP A 8 -15.16 -12.12 -15.89
CA TRP A 8 -15.20 -11.64 -14.50
C TRP A 8 -14.53 -12.56 -13.47
N ALA A 9 -14.15 -13.77 -13.87
CA ALA A 9 -13.67 -14.82 -12.97
C ALA A 9 -12.22 -14.63 -12.49
N HIS A 10 -11.54 -13.53 -12.85
CA HIS A 10 -10.10 -13.40 -12.65
C HIS A 10 -9.62 -12.12 -11.94
N ASP A 11 -10.51 -11.25 -11.42
CA ASP A 11 -10.07 -10.15 -10.54
C ASP A 11 -9.97 -10.65 -9.08
N PRO A 12 -8.76 -10.89 -8.55
CA PRO A 12 -8.57 -11.45 -7.21
C PRO A 12 -9.07 -10.50 -6.11
N HIS A 13 -9.18 -9.19 -6.39
CA HIS A 13 -9.66 -8.22 -5.41
C HIS A 13 -11.17 -8.24 -5.26
N VAL A 14 -11.89 -8.52 -6.36
CA VAL A 14 -13.35 -8.69 -6.34
C VAL A 14 -13.74 -9.99 -5.66
N GLN A 15 -12.89 -11.02 -5.76
CA GLN A 15 -13.12 -12.33 -5.14
C GLN A 15 -12.62 -12.42 -3.68
N ASN A 16 -11.80 -11.47 -3.23
CA ASN A 16 -11.38 -11.42 -1.83
C ASN A 16 -12.56 -11.01 -0.93
N SER A 17 -13.19 -12.01 -0.32
CA SER A 17 -14.38 -11.84 0.52
C SER A 17 -14.18 -10.86 1.70
N GLY A 18 -12.96 -10.73 2.24
CA GLY A 18 -12.67 -9.78 3.32
C GLY A 18 -12.71 -8.34 2.82
N VAL A 19 -12.03 -8.07 1.70
CA VAL A 19 -11.99 -6.74 1.09
C VAL A 19 -13.35 -6.33 0.53
N ALA A 20 -14.03 -7.26 -0.15
CA ALA A 20 -15.35 -7.03 -0.69
C ALA A 20 -16.38 -6.74 0.42
N ALA A 21 -16.33 -7.49 1.54
CA ALA A 21 -17.19 -7.24 2.69
C ALA A 21 -16.90 -5.87 3.34
N TYR A 22 -15.63 -5.53 3.56
CA TYR A 22 -15.21 -4.25 4.10
C TYR A 22 -15.71 -3.07 3.24
N ARG A 23 -15.54 -3.14 1.91
CA ARG A 23 -15.96 -2.09 0.98
C ARG A 23 -17.48 -1.93 0.89
N LEU A 24 -18.22 -3.01 1.08
CA LEU A 24 -19.68 -2.97 1.13
C LEU A 24 -20.22 -2.60 2.53
N GLY A 25 -19.36 -2.52 3.55
CA GLY A 25 -19.78 -2.23 4.93
C GLY A 25 -20.59 -3.37 5.55
N VAL A 26 -20.34 -4.61 5.14
CA VAL A 26 -21.05 -5.81 5.63
C VAL A 26 -20.08 -6.78 6.30
N SER A 27 -20.60 -7.71 7.10
CA SER A 27 -19.78 -8.79 7.65
C SER A 27 -19.32 -9.76 6.55
N ALA A 28 -18.16 -10.38 6.72
CA ALA A 28 -17.67 -11.43 5.80
C ALA A 28 -18.67 -12.59 5.67
N GLN A 29 -19.36 -12.94 6.76
CA GLN A 29 -20.39 -13.98 6.75
C GLN A 29 -21.62 -13.57 5.90
N THR A 30 -22.05 -12.31 6.01
CA THR A 30 -23.14 -11.77 5.18
C THR A 30 -22.74 -11.77 3.71
N PHE A 31 -21.51 -11.35 3.40
CA PHE A 31 -20.97 -11.38 2.05
C PHE A 31 -20.97 -12.79 1.47
N GLN A 32 -20.45 -13.78 2.20
CA GLN A 32 -20.41 -15.17 1.76
C GLN A 32 -21.82 -15.73 1.47
N ARG A 33 -22.80 -15.42 2.31
CA ARG A 33 -24.21 -15.82 2.07
C ARG A 33 -24.74 -15.22 0.77
N LEU A 34 -24.52 -13.94 0.53
CA LEU A 34 -24.95 -13.26 -0.70
C LEU A 34 -24.21 -13.80 -1.94
N ALA A 35 -22.91 -14.12 -1.80
CA ALA A 35 -22.10 -14.67 -2.87
C ALA A 35 -22.50 -16.12 -3.23
N SER A 36 -22.96 -16.91 -2.25
CA SER A 36 -23.45 -18.28 -2.47
C SER A 36 -24.82 -18.35 -3.14
N CYS A 37 -25.59 -17.26 -3.14
CA CYS A 37 -26.92 -17.21 -3.72
C CYS A 37 -26.83 -16.83 -5.20
N VAL A 38 -27.26 -17.74 -6.08
CA VAL A 38 -27.20 -17.58 -7.55
C VAL A 38 -27.89 -16.29 -8.02
N TYR A 39 -28.97 -15.88 -7.36
CA TYR A 39 -29.75 -14.70 -7.74
C TYR A 39 -29.07 -13.37 -7.36
N THR A 40 -28.27 -13.35 -6.29
CA THR A 40 -27.63 -12.12 -5.79
C THR A 40 -26.16 -12.02 -6.15
N ARG A 41 -25.53 -13.12 -6.56
CA ARG A 41 -24.10 -13.21 -6.81
C ARG A 41 -23.61 -12.18 -7.83
N ASP A 42 -24.26 -12.11 -8.99
CA ASP A 42 -23.79 -11.24 -10.09
C ASP A 42 -24.01 -9.76 -9.77
N LEU A 43 -25.14 -9.43 -9.11
CA LEU A 43 -25.40 -8.09 -8.58
C LEU A 43 -24.38 -7.71 -7.50
N LEU A 44 -24.08 -8.62 -6.58
CA LEU A 44 -23.10 -8.41 -5.51
C LEU A 44 -21.73 -8.08 -6.08
N TYR A 45 -21.22 -8.89 -7.01
CA TYR A 45 -19.92 -8.64 -7.63
C TYR A 45 -19.92 -7.38 -8.50
N GLY A 46 -21.05 -7.06 -9.15
CA GLY A 46 -21.26 -5.77 -9.81
C GLY A 46 -21.06 -4.59 -8.84
N CYS A 47 -21.73 -4.63 -7.68
CA CYS A 47 -21.60 -3.61 -6.64
C CYS A 47 -20.17 -3.52 -6.07
N VAL A 48 -19.52 -4.67 -5.80
CA VAL A 48 -18.12 -4.68 -5.33
C VAL A 48 -17.21 -4.00 -6.34
N ARG A 49 -17.36 -4.32 -7.62
CA ARG A 49 -16.56 -3.74 -8.70
C ARG A 49 -16.74 -2.22 -8.77
N GLU A 50 -17.97 -1.73 -8.69
CA GLU A 50 -18.25 -0.29 -8.64
C GLU A 50 -17.58 0.38 -7.43
N LYS A 51 -17.65 -0.25 -6.25
CA LYS A 51 -16.97 0.24 -5.04
C LYS A 51 -15.44 0.18 -5.12
N LEU A 52 -14.90 -0.68 -5.97
CA LEU A 52 -13.48 -0.75 -6.28
C LEU A 52 -13.07 0.14 -7.46
N GLY A 53 -13.96 0.99 -7.98
CA GLY A 53 -13.64 1.96 -9.03
C GLY A 53 -13.82 1.45 -10.46
N GLY A 54 -14.53 0.34 -10.66
CA GLY A 54 -14.84 -0.22 -11.97
C GLY A 54 -13.81 -1.22 -12.48
N GLU A 55 -13.65 -1.27 -13.80
CA GLU A 55 -12.72 -2.16 -14.48
C GLU A 55 -11.28 -1.62 -14.42
N LEU A 56 -10.32 -2.54 -14.33
CA LEU A 56 -8.92 -2.19 -14.40
C LEU A 56 -8.58 -1.68 -15.81
N PRO A 57 -7.62 -0.73 -15.95
CA PRO A 57 -7.10 -0.34 -17.25
C PRO A 57 -6.51 -1.53 -18.01
N ASP A 58 -6.67 -1.53 -19.34
CA ASP A 58 -6.15 -2.60 -20.23
C ASP A 58 -4.62 -2.73 -20.16
N ALA A 59 -3.93 -1.61 -19.94
CA ALA A 59 -2.48 -1.54 -19.81
C ALA A 59 -2.13 -0.99 -18.42
N LEU A 60 -1.57 -1.85 -17.58
CA LEU A 60 -1.07 -1.49 -16.26
C LEU A 60 0.44 -1.21 -16.32
N THR A 61 0.90 -0.16 -15.65
CA THR A 61 2.33 0.06 -15.43
C THR A 61 2.90 -1.01 -14.50
N GLU A 62 4.22 -1.20 -14.50
CA GLU A 62 4.86 -2.21 -13.65
C GLU A 62 4.58 -2.01 -12.16
N ALA A 63 4.58 -0.75 -11.69
CA ALA A 63 4.25 -0.43 -10.31
C ALA A 63 2.79 -0.79 -9.98
N GLN A 64 1.86 -0.53 -10.91
CA GLN A 64 0.45 -0.88 -10.73
C GLN A 64 0.27 -2.39 -10.66
N GLN A 65 0.90 -3.14 -11.58
CA GLN A 65 0.87 -4.61 -11.57
C GLN A 65 1.44 -5.16 -10.26
N TYR A 66 2.61 -4.67 -9.86
CA TYR A 66 3.26 -5.10 -8.63
C TYR A 66 2.37 -4.87 -7.41
N LEU A 67 1.84 -3.65 -7.24
CA LEU A 67 1.04 -3.26 -6.08
C LEU A 67 -0.31 -3.97 -6.01
N LEU A 68 -0.94 -4.25 -7.15
CA LEU A 68 -2.18 -5.03 -7.20
C LEU A 68 -1.96 -6.50 -6.79
N MET A 69 -0.75 -7.04 -6.97
CA MET A 69 -0.47 -8.42 -6.54
C MET A 69 -0.14 -8.55 -5.04
N GLN A 70 0.00 -7.44 -4.31
CA GLN A 70 0.38 -7.48 -2.90
C GLN A 70 -0.82 -7.66 -1.98
N ASP A 71 -0.61 -8.38 -0.88
CA ASP A 71 -1.54 -8.42 0.25
C ASP A 71 -1.27 -7.29 1.26
N SER A 72 -2.06 -7.25 2.33
CA SER A 72 -1.92 -6.21 3.36
C SER A 72 -0.60 -6.26 4.13
N GLU A 73 -0.01 -7.45 4.29
CA GLU A 73 1.24 -7.62 5.00
C GLU A 73 2.40 -7.10 4.15
N ALA A 74 2.46 -7.52 2.89
CA ALA A 74 3.46 -7.07 1.93
C ALA A 74 3.40 -5.55 1.70
N LEU A 75 2.18 -4.99 1.57
CA LEU A 75 2.01 -3.53 1.50
C LEU A 75 2.42 -2.82 2.80
N GLY A 76 2.20 -3.44 3.95
CA GLY A 76 2.69 -2.94 5.24
C GLY A 76 4.21 -2.87 5.30
N VAL A 77 4.89 -3.92 4.84
CA VAL A 77 6.37 -3.95 4.73
C VAL A 77 6.84 -2.90 3.75
N LEU A 78 6.23 -2.80 2.57
CA LEU A 78 6.58 -1.79 1.57
C LEU A 78 6.42 -0.36 2.13
N ALA A 79 5.34 -0.10 2.89
CA ALA A 79 5.15 1.17 3.56
C ALA A 79 6.32 1.47 4.52
N LEU A 80 6.74 0.52 5.35
CA LEU A 80 7.88 0.72 6.27
C LEU A 80 9.17 1.04 5.52
N ARG A 81 9.43 0.35 4.40
CA ARG A 81 10.60 0.60 3.55
C ARG A 81 10.58 1.98 2.90
N LEU A 82 9.45 2.37 2.30
CA LEU A 82 9.26 3.72 1.75
C LEU A 82 9.40 4.79 2.83
N GLY A 83 8.86 4.54 4.02
CA GLY A 83 8.99 5.42 5.17
C GLY A 83 10.44 5.63 5.61
N CYS A 84 11.26 4.57 5.56
CA CYS A 84 12.70 4.66 5.85
C CYS A 84 13.40 5.55 4.83
N ALA A 85 13.03 5.43 3.54
CA ALA A 85 13.54 6.30 2.50
C ALA A 85 13.11 7.77 2.72
N CYS A 86 11.86 8.02 3.12
CA CYS A 86 11.36 9.36 3.46
C CYS A 86 12.15 10.01 4.62
N TYR A 87 12.48 9.22 5.65
CA TYR A 87 13.22 9.64 6.84
C TYR A 87 14.72 9.30 6.78
N ALA A 88 15.29 9.24 5.56
CA ALA A 88 16.67 8.84 5.34
C ALA A 88 17.68 9.61 6.21
N ARG A 89 17.59 10.94 6.29
CA ARG A 89 18.50 11.77 7.09
C ARG A 89 18.47 11.40 8.59
N PRO A 90 17.30 11.40 9.27
CA PRO A 90 17.19 10.89 10.64
C PRO A 90 17.75 9.47 10.84
N VAL A 91 17.45 8.54 9.93
CA VAL A 91 17.93 7.15 10.02
C VAL A 91 19.45 7.09 9.92
N LEU A 92 20.05 7.77 8.95
CA LEU A 92 21.50 7.78 8.74
C LEU A 92 22.25 8.56 9.83
N SER A 93 21.57 9.48 10.53
CA SER A 93 22.14 10.20 11.68
C SER A 93 22.21 9.35 12.95
N LEU A 94 21.63 8.14 12.96
CA LEU A 94 21.73 7.22 14.10
C LEU A 94 23.15 6.65 14.23
N LEU A 95 23.97 7.34 15.03
CA LEU A 95 25.35 6.92 15.31
C LEU A 95 25.44 5.69 16.24
N SER A 96 24.38 5.39 16.98
CA SER A 96 24.33 4.25 17.90
C SER A 96 23.82 2.99 17.21
N GLY A 97 24.67 1.96 17.13
CA GLY A 97 24.29 0.65 16.60
C GLY A 97 23.16 -0.03 17.37
N ASN A 98 22.97 0.29 18.67
CA ASN A 98 21.83 -0.21 19.44
C ASN A 98 20.52 0.49 19.03
N ALA A 99 20.55 1.80 18.81
CA ALA A 99 19.39 2.54 18.32
C ALA A 99 18.98 2.06 16.91
N LEU A 100 19.97 1.83 16.05
CA LEU A 100 19.74 1.30 14.71
C LEU A 100 19.14 -0.11 14.72
N ARG A 101 19.67 -1.03 15.53
CA ARG A 101 19.11 -2.39 15.69
C ARG A 101 17.68 -2.34 16.22
N LYS A 102 17.39 -1.45 17.16
CA LYS A 102 16.04 -1.26 17.69
C LYS A 102 15.09 -0.73 16.62
N LEU A 103 15.53 0.25 15.83
CA LEU A 103 14.74 0.77 14.72
C LEU A 103 14.45 -0.30 13.67
N ALA A 104 15.45 -1.09 13.29
CA ALA A 104 15.28 -2.18 12.34
C ALA A 104 14.26 -3.23 12.82
N ALA A 105 14.27 -3.55 14.12
CA ALA A 105 13.30 -4.47 14.72
C ALA A 105 11.86 -3.91 14.75
N LEU A 106 11.69 -2.58 14.72
CA LEU A 106 10.38 -1.92 14.72
C LEU A 106 9.87 -1.58 13.30
N THR A 107 10.72 -1.66 12.28
CA THR A 107 10.41 -1.20 10.92
C THR A 107 10.76 -2.25 9.88
N THR A 108 12.01 -2.27 9.41
CA THR A 108 12.51 -3.18 8.38
C THR A 108 13.96 -3.56 8.68
N PRO A 109 14.38 -4.81 8.41
CA PRO A 109 15.79 -5.20 8.51
C PRO A 109 16.68 -4.42 7.52
N TYR A 110 16.10 -3.80 6.48
CA TYR A 110 16.81 -3.05 5.44
C TYR A 110 16.94 -1.55 5.73
N VAL A 111 16.77 -1.12 6.98
CA VAL A 111 16.63 0.29 7.37
C VAL A 111 17.71 1.22 6.80
N MET A 112 18.99 0.79 6.83
CA MET A 112 20.11 1.59 6.32
C MET A 112 20.16 1.64 4.79
N GLN A 113 19.79 0.53 4.15
CA GLN A 113 19.79 0.41 2.69
C GLN A 113 18.68 1.28 2.08
N ASP A 114 17.49 1.23 2.67
CA ASP A 114 16.34 2.01 2.24
C ASP A 114 16.54 3.51 2.54
N ALA A 115 17.14 3.84 3.68
CA ALA A 115 17.53 5.23 4.00
C ALA A 115 18.61 5.78 3.06
N ALA A 116 19.68 5.03 2.79
CA ALA A 116 20.72 5.47 1.86
C ALA A 116 20.17 5.74 0.46
N TRP A 117 19.23 4.91 -0.01
CA TRP A 117 18.53 5.11 -1.26
C TRP A 117 17.64 6.36 -1.25
N GLY A 118 16.90 6.56 -0.16
CA GLY A 118 15.93 7.64 -0.01
C GLY A 118 16.51 9.02 0.19
N LEU A 119 17.84 9.17 0.30
CA LEU A 119 18.49 10.46 0.54
C LEU A 119 18.04 11.59 -0.42
N PRO A 120 17.85 11.34 -1.73
CA PRO A 120 17.34 12.36 -2.67
C PRO A 120 15.88 12.78 -2.41
N PHE A 121 15.10 11.90 -1.76
CA PHE A 121 13.68 12.09 -1.45
C PHE A 121 13.43 12.49 0.01
N SER A 122 14.50 12.65 0.80
CA SER A 122 14.39 12.82 2.24
C SER A 122 13.83 14.18 2.61
N ALA A 123 12.84 14.19 3.51
CA ALA A 123 12.35 15.45 4.08
C ALA A 123 13.42 16.13 4.93
N VAL A 124 13.43 17.47 4.90
CA VAL A 124 14.25 18.28 5.80
C VAL A 124 13.53 18.33 7.15
N THR A 125 13.71 17.29 7.95
CA THR A 125 13.16 17.23 9.31
C THR A 125 14.26 16.83 10.29
N ASP A 126 14.35 17.57 11.39
CA ASP A 126 15.11 17.12 12.55
C ASP A 126 14.52 15.79 13.04
N GLY A 127 15.38 14.78 13.15
CA GLY A 127 14.97 13.44 13.55
C GLY A 127 14.43 13.45 14.98
N PRO A 128 13.41 12.64 15.30
CA PRO A 128 12.91 12.53 16.66
C PRO A 128 13.96 11.88 17.58
N ASP A 129 13.91 12.24 18.87
CA ASP A 129 14.93 11.85 19.86
C ASP A 129 14.98 10.36 20.20
N THR A 130 14.01 9.55 19.75
CA THR A 130 13.97 8.11 20.07
C THR A 130 13.62 7.22 18.86
N PRO A 131 14.15 5.98 18.80
CA PRO A 131 13.84 5.03 17.73
C PRO A 131 12.35 4.69 17.61
N GLU A 132 11.59 4.68 18.70
CA GLU A 132 10.15 4.34 18.69
C GLU A 132 9.33 5.45 18.04
N LYS A 133 9.65 6.71 18.35
CA LYS A 133 9.04 7.86 17.70
C LYS A 133 9.39 7.86 16.20
N LEU A 134 10.65 7.57 15.87
CA LEU A 134 11.09 7.47 14.47
C LEU A 134 10.35 6.35 13.73
N ALA A 135 10.19 5.17 14.34
CA ALA A 135 9.44 4.06 13.74
C ALA A 135 7.99 4.43 13.42
N GLY A 136 7.31 5.14 14.33
CA GLY A 136 5.95 5.64 14.09
C GLY A 136 5.87 6.62 12.93
N LEU A 137 6.84 7.55 12.83
CA LEU A 137 6.92 8.50 11.72
C LEU A 137 7.23 7.82 10.38
N ILE A 138 8.15 6.85 10.37
CA ILE A 138 8.47 6.01 9.22
C ILE A 138 7.20 5.33 8.72
N GLN A 139 6.47 4.64 9.60
CA GLN A 139 5.24 3.96 9.22
C GLN A 139 4.21 4.93 8.65
N GLY A 140 3.98 6.06 9.32
CA GLY A 140 3.03 7.08 8.87
C GLY A 140 3.38 7.67 7.50
N ALA A 141 4.65 8.00 7.28
CA ALA A 141 5.11 8.58 6.02
C ALA A 141 5.11 7.59 4.86
N GLY A 142 5.46 6.34 5.10
CA GLY A 142 5.35 5.27 4.11
C GLY A 142 3.92 5.07 3.64
N LEU A 143 2.97 5.04 4.58
CA LEU A 143 1.55 4.93 4.27
C LEU A 143 1.01 6.19 3.59
N ALA A 144 1.46 7.37 3.99
CA ALA A 144 1.12 8.62 3.29
C ALA A 144 1.65 8.61 1.84
N CYS A 145 2.84 8.07 1.61
CA CYS A 145 3.41 7.93 0.27
C CYS A 145 2.58 6.99 -0.60
N LEU A 146 2.22 5.80 -0.09
CA LEU A 146 1.36 4.85 -0.83
C LEU A 146 -0.06 5.39 -1.06
N ARG A 147 -0.64 6.11 -0.09
CA ARG A 147 -1.95 6.77 -0.27
C ARG A 147 -1.87 7.86 -1.33
N GLY A 148 -0.86 8.71 -1.26
CA GLY A 148 -0.61 9.74 -2.26
C GLY A 148 -0.39 9.16 -3.66
N TRP A 149 0.27 8.00 -3.77
CA TRP A 149 0.35 7.25 -5.03
C TRP A 149 -1.05 6.80 -5.49
N CYS A 150 -1.85 6.18 -4.61
CA CYS A 150 -3.21 5.71 -4.92
C CYS A 150 -4.11 6.84 -5.43
N ASP A 151 -4.03 8.03 -4.82
CA ASP A 151 -4.83 9.21 -5.18
C ASP A 151 -4.51 9.75 -6.58
N ARG A 152 -3.33 9.40 -7.13
CA ARG A 152 -2.90 9.77 -8.48
C ARG A 152 -3.15 8.69 -9.52
N GLN A 153 -3.60 7.51 -9.11
CA GLN A 153 -3.88 6.40 -10.02
C GLN A 153 -5.31 6.45 -10.58
N PRO A 154 -5.59 5.72 -11.69
CA PRO A 154 -6.95 5.38 -12.07
C PRO A 154 -7.72 4.80 -10.88
N ALA A 155 -8.98 5.22 -10.69
CA ALA A 155 -9.78 4.86 -9.52
C ALA A 155 -9.82 3.35 -9.25
N ALA A 156 -9.92 2.55 -10.33
CA ALA A 156 -9.90 1.10 -10.27
C ALA A 156 -8.64 0.54 -9.60
N VAL A 157 -7.47 1.13 -9.86
CA VAL A 157 -6.18 0.70 -9.29
C VAL A 157 -6.03 1.24 -7.88
N GLY A 158 -6.21 2.55 -7.71
CA GLY A 158 -6.00 3.24 -6.44
C GLY A 158 -6.90 2.69 -5.33
N LEU A 159 -8.19 2.46 -5.60
CA LEU A 159 -9.11 1.91 -4.61
C LEU A 159 -8.82 0.46 -4.25
N ARG A 160 -8.38 -0.36 -5.21
CA ARG A 160 -7.98 -1.74 -4.95
C ARG A 160 -6.78 -1.77 -4.00
N VAL A 161 -5.69 -1.09 -4.33
CA VAL A 161 -4.49 -1.03 -3.47
C VAL A 161 -4.81 -0.40 -2.11
N LEU A 162 -5.55 0.70 -2.06
CA LEU A 162 -5.96 1.36 -0.83
C LEU A 162 -6.76 0.44 0.11
N SER A 163 -7.50 -0.53 -0.42
CA SER A 163 -8.27 -1.49 0.39
C SER A 163 -7.42 -2.44 1.22
N PHE A 164 -6.15 -2.61 0.83
CA PHE A 164 -5.20 -3.49 1.52
C PHE A 164 -4.16 -2.69 2.34
N LEU A 165 -4.15 -1.36 2.23
CA LEU A 165 -3.24 -0.54 3.04
C LEU A 165 -3.67 -0.59 4.52
N PRO A 166 -2.73 -0.80 5.45
CA PRO A 166 -3.06 -0.82 6.87
C PRO A 166 -3.52 0.55 7.36
N GLU A 167 -4.39 0.54 8.36
CA GLU A 167 -4.79 1.76 9.05
C GLU A 167 -3.61 2.33 9.85
N HIS A 168 -3.45 3.65 9.80
CA HIS A 168 -2.49 4.35 10.65
C HIS A 168 -3.26 5.30 11.55
N LYS A 169 -3.17 5.08 12.86
CA LYS A 169 -3.84 5.91 13.88
C LYS A 169 -3.07 7.20 14.19
N GLY A 170 -1.88 7.39 13.61
CA GLY A 170 -1.07 8.59 13.78
C GLY A 170 -1.37 9.67 12.74
N LYS A 171 -1.16 10.94 13.11
CA LYS A 171 -1.11 12.06 12.14
C LYS A 171 0.28 12.08 11.51
N SER A 172 0.39 11.74 10.23
CA SER A 172 1.62 12.01 9.48
C SER A 172 1.57 13.46 8.98
N SER A 173 2.51 14.30 9.43
CA SER A 173 2.76 15.63 8.83
C SER A 173 3.61 15.56 7.56
N PHE A 174 3.94 14.34 7.11
CA PHE A 174 4.77 14.11 5.93
C PHE A 174 3.96 14.38 4.67
N SER A 175 4.41 15.38 3.89
CA SER A 175 3.88 15.67 2.55
C SER A 175 5.04 15.52 1.57
N LEU A 176 4.94 14.52 0.70
CA LEU A 176 5.84 14.41 -0.44
C LEU A 176 5.20 15.14 -1.62
N GLU A 177 5.96 16.00 -2.29
CA GLU A 177 5.46 16.73 -3.46
C GLU A 177 5.12 15.79 -4.64
N ASN A 178 5.84 14.67 -4.75
CA ASN A 178 5.68 13.72 -5.85
C ASN A 178 5.77 12.25 -5.36
N PRO A 179 4.72 11.73 -4.69
CA PRO A 179 4.70 10.35 -4.17
C PRO A 179 4.74 9.30 -5.27
N GLU A 180 4.22 9.61 -6.47
CA GLU A 180 4.22 8.69 -7.60
C GLU A 180 5.63 8.31 -8.05
N SER A 181 6.49 9.31 -8.26
CA SER A 181 7.86 9.09 -8.74
C SER A 181 8.70 8.30 -7.74
N MET A 182 8.50 8.54 -6.44
CA MET A 182 9.22 7.81 -5.39
C MET A 182 8.80 6.34 -5.34
N VAL A 183 7.49 6.05 -5.33
CA VAL A 183 6.98 4.68 -5.28
C VAL A 183 7.39 3.91 -6.52
N GLU A 184 7.27 4.51 -7.70
CA GLU A 184 7.65 3.87 -8.96
C GLU A 184 9.14 3.58 -9.03
N ALA A 185 10.00 4.55 -8.68
CA ALA A 185 11.44 4.35 -8.66
C ALA A 185 11.85 3.28 -7.63
N PHE A 186 11.22 3.30 -6.44
CA PHE A 186 11.51 2.32 -5.40
C PHE A 186 11.17 0.90 -5.85
N ILE A 187 9.98 0.71 -6.45
CA ILE A 187 9.56 -0.60 -6.99
C ILE A 187 10.49 -1.05 -8.11
N ALA A 188 10.78 -0.16 -9.07
CA ALA A 188 11.63 -0.49 -10.21
C ALA A 188 13.04 -0.93 -9.78
N GLU A 189 13.64 -0.26 -8.80
CA GLU A 189 15.04 -0.51 -8.41
C GLU A 189 15.19 -1.61 -7.35
N ARG A 190 14.27 -1.69 -6.38
CA ARG A 190 14.44 -2.55 -5.19
C ARG A 190 13.72 -3.88 -5.28
N LEU A 191 12.80 -4.05 -6.22
CA LEU A 191 12.00 -5.27 -6.35
C LEU A 191 12.28 -6.05 -7.65
N ARG A 192 13.04 -5.48 -8.61
CA ARG A 192 13.62 -6.22 -9.74
C ARG A 192 14.97 -6.88 -9.43
N ASN A 193 15.65 -6.45 -8.37
CA ASN A 193 16.97 -6.94 -7.96
C ASN A 193 16.91 -7.93 -6.78
N GLY A 194 15.73 -8.47 -6.47
CA GLY A 194 15.47 -9.44 -5.40
C GLY A 194 15.20 -10.84 -5.95
#